data_AF-A0A0F4IKU9-F1
#
_entry.id   AF-A0A0F4IKU9-F1
#
_cell.length_a   1.000
_cell.length_b   1.000
_cell.length_c   1.000
_cell.angle_alpha   90.00
_cell.angle_beta   90.00
_cell.angle_gamma   90.00
#
_symmetry.space_group_name_H-M   'P 1'
#
loop_
_entity.id
_entity.type
_entity.pdbx_description
1 polymer ?
#
loop_
_entity_poly.entity_id
_entity_poly.type
_entity_poly.pdbx_seq_one_letter_code
_entity_poly.pdbx_strand_id
1 'polypeptide(L)' 'RGVGQALVEAACLAARAQGARRITLRVLGHNLPARRLYERCGFQVEGVLPEEFLLDGAYVDDVLMGLRLDD' A
#
# COMPACT_ATOMS: atom_id res chain seq x y z
N ARG A 1 -12.61 7.06 13.17
CA ARG A 1 -11.21 6.56 13.24
C ARG A 1 -11.25 5.05 13.01
N GLY A 2 -10.39 4.47 12.16
CA GLY A 2 -10.30 3.01 11.94
C GLY A 2 -10.87 2.46 10.63
N VAL A 3 -11.73 3.21 9.93
CA VAL A 3 -12.37 2.74 8.67
C VAL A 3 -11.35 2.32 7.61
N GLY A 4 -10.26 3.08 7.45
CA GLY A 4 -9.21 2.73 6.48
C GLY A 4 -8.55 1.37 6.76
N GLN A 5 -8.32 1.04 8.04
CA GLN A 5 -7.76 -0.26 8.42
C GLN A 5 -8.75 -1.38 8.14
N ALA A 6 -10.00 -1.21 8.57
CA ALA A 6 -11.05 -2.18 8.33
C ALA A 6 -11.25 -2.47 6.83
N LEU A 7 -11.17 -1.45 5.97
CA LEU A 7 -11.28 -1.63 4.52
C LEU A 7 -10.09 -2.40 3.93
N VAL A 8 -8.86 -2.11 4.37
CA VAL A 8 -7.66 -2.82 3.88
C VAL A 8 -7.69 -4.28 4.33
N GLU A 9 -8.03 -4.55 5.58
CA GLU A 9 -8.17 -5.91 6.12
C GLU A 9 -9.27 -6.68 5.38
N ALA A 10 -10.43 -6.07 5.14
CA ALA A 10 -11.51 -6.68 4.38
C ALA A 10 -11.09 -6.99 2.92
N ALA A 11 -10.33 -6.09 2.28
CA ALA A 11 -9.79 -6.33 0.94
C ALA A 11 -8.79 -7.50 0.93
N CYS A 12 -7.94 -7.61 1.95
CA CYS A 12 -7.00 -8.73 2.09
C CYS A 12 -7.73 -10.07 2.27
N LEU A 13 -8.77 -10.10 3.10
CA LEU A 13 -9.61 -11.28 3.30
C LEU A 13 -10.32 -11.69 2.00
N ALA A 14 -10.91 -10.72 1.29
CA ALA A 14 -11.60 -10.97 0.03
C ALA A 14 -10.63 -11.51 -1.04
N ALA A 15 -9.40 -10.98 -1.10
CA ALA A 15 -8.39 -11.45 -2.03
C ALA A 15 -7.90 -12.88 -1.70
N ARG A 16 -7.69 -13.19 -0.41
CA ARG A 16 -7.38 -14.56 0.05
C ARG A 16 -8.47 -15.55 -0.37
N ALA A 17 -9.73 -15.20 -0.17
CA ALA A 17 -10.87 -16.04 -0.57
C ALA A 17 -10.95 -16.30 -2.09
N GLN A 18 -10.36 -15.42 -2.91
CA GLN A 18 -10.26 -15.56 -4.36
C GLN A 18 -8.98 -16.30 -4.80
N GLY A 19 -8.17 -16.81 -3.87
CA GLY A 19 -6.92 -17.51 -4.18
C GLY A 19 -5.76 -16.59 -4.54
N ALA A 20 -5.85 -15.29 -4.25
CA ALA A 20 -4.73 -14.37 -4.44
C ALA A 20 -3.60 -14.69 -3.44
N ARG A 21 -2.37 -14.72 -3.95
CA ARG A 21 -1.16 -14.99 -3.16
C ARG A 21 -0.48 -13.75 -2.61
N ARG A 22 -0.81 -12.58 -3.16
CA ARG A 22 -0.29 -11.28 -2.73
C ARG A 22 -1.22 -10.15 -3.12
N ILE A 23 -1.12 -9.04 -2.41
CA ILE A 23 -1.64 -7.73 -2.81
C ILE A 23 -0.47 -6.77 -2.91
N THR A 24 -0.49 -5.92 -3.94
CA THR A 24 0.42 -4.77 -4.04
C THR A 24 -0.36 -3.48 -4.11
N LEU A 25 0.26 -2.40 -3.66
CA LEU A 25 -0.25 -1.05 -3.76
C LEU A 25 0.87 -0.06 -4.07
N ARG A 26 0.47 1.11 -4.55
CA ARG A 26 1.33 2.27 -4.79
C ARG A 26 0.86 3.41 -3.88
N VAL A 27 1.77 4.12 -3.25
CA VAL A 27 1.47 5.26 -2.39
C VAL A 27 2.49 6.36 -2.62
N LEU A 28 2.01 7.58 -2.84
CA LEU A 28 2.88 8.75 -3.01
C LEU A 28 3.78 8.92 -1.78
N GLY A 29 5.07 9.16 -1.99
CA GLY A 29 6.09 9.14 -0.95
C GLY A 29 5.81 10.07 0.23
N HIS A 30 5.18 11.22 -0.04
CA HIS A 30 4.79 12.20 0.97
C HIS A 30 3.54 11.81 1.79
N ASN A 31 2.76 10.80 1.37
CA ASN A 31 1.57 10.35 2.09
C ASN A 31 1.91 9.39 3.24
N LEU A 32 2.62 9.92 4.24
CA LEU A 32 3.03 9.18 5.43
C LEU A 32 1.85 8.56 6.21
N PRO A 33 0.67 9.19 6.33
CA PRO A 33 -0.47 8.57 7.00
C PRO A 33 -0.94 7.28 6.31
N ALA A 34 -1.02 7.24 4.98
CA ALA A 34 -1.39 6.04 4.23
C ALA A 34 -0.29 4.98 4.31
N ARG A 35 0.98 5.36 4.18
CA ARG A 35 2.12 4.43 4.36
C ARG A 35 2.06 3.71 5.70
N ARG A 36 1.90 4.45 6.80
CA ARG A 36 1.75 3.89 8.15
C ARG A 36 0.51 3.01 8.30
N LEU A 37 -0.58 3.32 7.59
CA LEU A 37 -1.76 2.46 7.57
C LEU A 37 -1.44 1.11 6.93
N TYR A 38 -0.80 1.10 5.78
CA TYR A 38 -0.44 -0.15 5.09
C TYR A 38 0.61 -0.96 5.86
N GLU A 39 1.63 -0.30 6.44
CA GLU A 39 2.62 -0.94 7.31
C GLU A 39 1.95 -1.67 8.49
N ARG A 40 0.97 -1.03 9.16
CA ARG A 40 0.19 -1.68 10.23
C ARG A 40 -0.64 -2.88 9.75
N CYS A 41 -1.05 -2.88 8.49
CA CYS A 41 -1.75 -4.01 7.87
C CYS A 41 -0.79 -5.10 7.36
N GLY A 42 0.52 -4.97 7.59
CA GLY A 42 1.53 -5.96 7.23
C GLY A 42 2.18 -5.76 5.86
N PHE A 43 1.85 -4.69 5.14
CA PHE A 43 2.52 -4.37 3.88
C PHE A 43 3.96 -3.94 4.12
N GLN A 44 4.85 -4.33 3.22
CA GLN A 44 6.28 -3.97 3.24
C GLN A 44 6.62 -3.19 1.97
N VAL A 45 7.59 -2.28 2.06
CA VAL A 45 8.12 -1.58 0.89
C VAL A 45 8.90 -2.57 0.04
N GLU A 46 8.50 -2.72 -1.22
CA GLU A 46 9.18 -3.56 -2.21
C GLU A 46 10.06 -2.72 -3.15
N GLY A 47 9.77 -1.42 -3.27
CA GLY A 47 10.56 -0.50 -4.08
C GLY A 47 10.12 0.96 -3.94
N VAL A 48 10.98 1.86 -4.41
CA VAL A 48 10.69 3.28 -4.53
C VAL A 48 11.11 3.72 -5.93
N LEU A 49 10.21 4.35 -6.65
CA LEU A 49 10.50 5.04 -7.90
C LEU A 49 10.69 6.52 -7.56
N PRO A 50 11.93 7.04 -7.56
CA PRO A 50 12.19 8.43 -7.22
C PRO A 50 11.64 9.35 -8.31
N GLU A 51 11.05 10.47 -7.90
CA GLU A 51 10.54 11.51 -8.81
C GLU A 51 9.59 11.00 -9.92
N GLU A 52 8.89 9.88 -9.68
CA GLU A 52 8.02 9.20 -10.65
C GLU A 52 6.86 10.09 -11.13
N PHE A 53 6.29 10.91 -10.23
CA PHE A 53 5.13 11.74 -10.54
C PHE A 53 5.46 13.23 -10.40
N LEU A 54 4.96 14.06 -11.32
CA LEU A 54 4.93 15.53 -11.20
C LEU A 54 3.54 15.97 -10.74
N LEU A 55 3.41 16.41 -9.49
CA LEU A 55 2.16 16.87 -8.89
C LEU A 55 2.35 18.30 -8.36
N ASP A 56 1.45 19.22 -8.74
CA ASP A 56 1.48 20.62 -8.29
C ASP A 56 2.85 21.30 -8.46
N GLY A 57 3.57 20.95 -9.53
CA GLY A 57 4.89 21.50 -9.85
C GLY A 57 6.07 20.89 -9.07
N ALA A 58 5.81 19.86 -8.24
CA ALA A 58 6.84 19.14 -7.50
C ALA A 58 6.90 17.67 -7.94
N TYR A 59 8.12 17.15 -8.10
CA TYR A 59 8.32 15.72 -8.27
C TYR A 59 8.11 15.00 -6.94
N VAL A 60 7.42 13.86 -6.98
CA VAL A 60 7.14 13.03 -5.81
C VAL A 60 7.46 11.59 -6.11
N ASP A 61 8.07 10.93 -5.13
CA ASP A 61 8.35 9.51 -5.20
C ASP A 61 7.06 8.70 -5.23
N ASP A 62 7.15 7.53 -5.85
CA ASP A 62 6.14 6.50 -5.74
C ASP A 62 6.68 5.31 -4.95
N VAL A 63 6.00 4.95 -3.88
CA VAL A 63 6.40 3.86 -3.00
C VAL A 63 5.54 2.65 -3.31
N LEU A 64 6.18 1.58 -3.76
CA LEU A 64 5.56 0.30 -4.04
C LEU A 64 5.60 -0.54 -2.77
N MET A 65 4.43 -1.04 -2.36
CA MET A 65 4.32 -1.91 -1.21
C MET A 65 3.61 -3.21 -1.56
N GLY A 66 4.00 -4.29 -0.90
CA GLY A 66 3.42 -5.61 -1.09
C GLY A 66 3.10 -6.30 0.23
N LEU A 67 2.07 -7.14 0.21
CA LEU A 67 1.70 -8.04 1.28
C LEU A 67 1.48 -9.43 0.67
N ARG A 68 2.24 -10.42 1.14
CA ARG A 68 1.95 -11.83 0.83
C ARG A 68 0.72 -12.27 1.60
N LEU A 69 -0.12 -13.05 0.93
CA LEU A 69 -1.37 -13.57 1.46
C LEU A 69 -1.31 -15.09 1.73
N ASP A 70 -0.11 -15.66 1.68
CA ASP A 70 0.15 -17.03 2.07
C ASP A 70 0.29 -17.11 3.62
N ASP A 71 0.09 -18.28 4.23
CA ASP A 71 0.30 -18.54 5.68
C ASP A 71 1.77 -18.78 6.03
#